data_AF-A0A559RNF3-F1
#
_entry.id   AF-A0A559RNF3-F1
#
_cell.length_a   1.000
_cell.length_b   1.000
_cell.length_c   1.000
_cell.angle_alpha   90.00
_cell.angle_beta   90.00
_cell.angle_gamma   90.00
#
_symmetry.space_group_name_H-M   'P 1'
#
loop_
_entity.id
_entity.type
_entity.pdbx_description
1 polymer ?
#
loop_
_entity_poly.entity_id
_entity_poly.type
_entity_poly.pdbx_seq_one_letter_code
_entity_poly.pdbx_strand_id
1 'polypeptide(L)'
;MKISMLLEVFSKCKENTISGRFISPQYLEEFLYKLPDDFEVKTAGISVQNRPIFSVRIGTGKLKILLWSQMHGNESTTTKSLLDFFNFLQSKTYQMEVSELLERCTFLVLPMLNPDGSFLWTRTNANDVDLNRDAQKLSQPESKTLRSIFDTFMPDYCFNLHGQRTIYGFEDTGKPSILSFLAPSASADRDYPLSRKRASYLITHIYRSLQDELAGHIGLYDDGFNRNCVGDTFQEAGVPTVLFEAGHFPDDYARENTRKYVFCSLIYAVEAAIGEFNYSVEDYEAIPKHSKCYCDVHLKLKEGQMPMYFLETKDGDTIRFDPIVLAEDLGTGKFSYREMNTLTSFKI
;
A
#
# COMPACT_ATOMS: atom_id res chain seq x y z
N MET A 1 -4.17 17.23 -10.50
CA MET A 1 -4.00 16.83 -11.93
C MET A 1 -5.17 15.96 -12.41
N LYS A 2 -5.52 15.95 -13.71
CA LYS A 2 -6.52 14.99 -14.23
C LYS A 2 -5.95 13.56 -14.27
N ILE A 3 -6.78 12.55 -14.02
CA ILE A 3 -6.33 11.15 -13.96
C ILE A 3 -5.71 10.69 -15.28
N SER A 4 -6.26 11.09 -16.43
CA SER A 4 -5.71 10.76 -17.75
C SER A 4 -4.24 11.20 -17.91
N MET A 5 -3.87 12.35 -17.34
CA MET A 5 -2.49 12.85 -17.35
C MET A 5 -1.59 12.01 -16.43
N LEU A 6 -2.08 11.62 -15.24
CA LEU A 6 -1.32 10.76 -14.34
C LEU A 6 -1.10 9.35 -14.91
N LEU A 7 -2.05 8.82 -15.68
CA LEU A 7 -1.88 7.55 -16.37
C LEU A 7 -0.78 7.64 -17.44
N GLU A 8 -0.68 8.78 -18.14
CA GLU A 8 0.44 9.04 -19.05
C GLU A 8 1.78 9.15 -18.31
N VAL A 9 1.83 9.93 -17.22
CA VAL A 9 3.02 10.04 -16.36
C VAL A 9 3.47 8.67 -15.88
N PHE A 10 2.55 7.85 -15.37
CA PHE A 10 2.84 6.48 -14.94
C PHE A 10 3.44 5.66 -16.09
N SER A 11 2.87 5.73 -17.30
CA SER A 11 3.40 4.99 -18.45
C SER A 11 4.84 5.34 -18.80
N LYS A 12 5.28 6.56 -18.51
CA LYS A 12 6.66 7.04 -18.75
C LYS A 12 7.61 6.76 -17.59
N CYS A 13 7.08 6.75 -16.35
CA CYS A 13 7.89 6.61 -15.14
C CYS A 13 7.87 5.20 -14.56
N LYS A 14 7.04 4.29 -15.08
CA LYS A 14 6.96 2.91 -14.61
C LYS A 14 8.34 2.25 -14.66
N GLU A 15 8.77 1.67 -13.55
CA GLU A 15 9.97 0.83 -13.49
C GLU A 15 9.69 -0.50 -14.20
N ASN A 16 10.24 -0.64 -15.40
CA ASN A 16 9.98 -1.76 -16.31
C ASN A 16 10.88 -2.97 -16.05
N THR A 17 11.94 -2.83 -15.26
CA THR A 17 12.83 -3.95 -14.91
C THR A 17 12.25 -4.88 -13.84
N ILE A 18 11.11 -4.52 -13.24
CA ILE A 18 10.32 -5.40 -12.37
C ILE A 18 8.89 -5.57 -12.84
N SER A 19 8.42 -6.80 -12.72
CA SER A 19 7.03 -7.20 -12.93
C SER A 19 6.68 -8.38 -12.01
N GLY A 20 5.39 -8.70 -11.92
CA GLY A 20 4.95 -9.84 -11.11
C GLY A 20 4.85 -9.48 -9.63
N ARG A 21 4.91 -10.49 -8.77
CA ARG A 21 4.66 -10.31 -7.33
C ARG A 21 5.91 -10.13 -6.51
N PHE A 22 7.00 -10.80 -6.82
CA PHE A 22 8.17 -10.75 -5.95
C PHE A 22 9.10 -9.59 -6.29
N ILE A 23 9.63 -8.93 -5.25
CA ILE A 23 10.77 -8.00 -5.35
C ILE A 23 11.77 -8.45 -4.29
N SER A 24 12.98 -8.84 -4.71
CA SER A 24 14.02 -9.22 -3.76
C SER A 24 14.61 -7.98 -3.06
N PRO A 25 15.06 -8.10 -1.81
CA PRO A 25 15.83 -7.03 -1.16
C PRO A 25 17.07 -6.61 -1.97
N GLN A 26 17.72 -7.57 -2.66
CA GLN A 26 18.89 -7.31 -3.51
C GLN A 26 18.54 -6.44 -4.72
N TYR A 27 17.43 -6.74 -5.41
CA TYR A 27 16.98 -5.91 -6.52
C TYR A 27 16.69 -4.48 -6.05
N LEU A 28 16.00 -4.34 -4.91
CA LEU A 28 15.70 -3.03 -4.35
C LEU A 28 16.99 -2.27 -4.04
N GLU A 29 17.97 -2.89 -3.40
CA GLU A 29 19.28 -2.30 -3.12
C GLU A 29 19.98 -1.81 -4.40
N GLU A 30 20.03 -2.64 -5.44
CA GLU A 30 20.60 -2.28 -6.74
C GLU A 30 19.87 -1.12 -7.42
N PHE A 31 18.54 -1.06 -7.31
CA PHE A 31 17.75 0.07 -7.80
C PHE A 31 18.10 1.35 -7.04
N LEU A 32 18.16 1.28 -5.71
CA LEU A 32 18.42 2.45 -4.86
C LEU A 32 19.82 3.04 -5.10
N TYR A 33 20.84 2.22 -5.30
CA TYR A 33 22.19 2.72 -5.61
C TYR A 33 22.34 3.34 -7.00
N LYS A 34 21.35 3.17 -7.89
CA LYS A 34 21.31 3.83 -9.20
C LYS A 34 20.58 5.17 -9.18
N LEU A 35 19.95 5.53 -8.05
CA LEU A 35 19.30 6.82 -7.92
C LEU A 35 20.35 7.96 -7.99
N PRO A 36 20.01 9.13 -8.58
CA PRO A 36 20.89 10.29 -8.63
C PRO A 36 21.27 10.82 -7.23
N ASP A 37 22.34 11.62 -7.16
CA ASP A 37 22.88 12.18 -5.91
C ASP A 37 21.88 13.05 -5.12
N ASP A 38 20.84 13.59 -5.77
CA ASP A 38 19.77 14.34 -5.10
C ASP A 38 18.89 13.45 -4.19
N PHE A 39 18.94 12.13 -4.38
CA PHE A 39 18.32 11.14 -3.48
C PHE A 39 19.33 10.74 -2.41
N GLU A 40 19.09 11.18 -1.18
CA GLU A 40 19.87 10.77 -0.02
C GLU A 40 19.45 9.35 0.40
N VAL A 41 20.14 8.34 -0.13
CA VAL A 41 19.95 6.93 0.24
C VAL A 41 20.82 6.57 1.43
N LYS A 42 20.22 6.01 2.48
CA LYS A 42 20.92 5.59 3.71
C LYS A 42 20.44 4.22 4.17
N THR A 43 21.32 3.48 4.82
CA THR A 43 20.90 2.35 5.68
C THR A 43 20.35 2.93 6.99
N ALA A 44 19.03 2.90 7.14
CA ALA A 44 18.31 3.40 8.31
C ALA A 44 18.31 2.41 9.48
N GLY A 45 18.47 1.12 9.19
CA GLY A 45 18.44 0.06 10.18
C GLY A 45 18.88 -1.26 9.57
N ILE A 46 18.82 -2.30 10.39
CA ILE A 46 19.20 -3.65 10.02
C ILE A 46 18.11 -4.59 10.56
N SER A 47 17.63 -5.52 9.75
CA SER A 47 16.62 -6.51 10.12
C SER A 47 17.16 -7.58 11.08
N VAL A 48 16.28 -8.45 11.56
CA VAL A 48 16.65 -9.61 12.40
C VAL A 48 17.74 -10.48 11.76
N GLN A 49 17.68 -10.72 10.45
CA GLN A 49 18.67 -11.52 9.71
C GLN A 49 19.79 -10.68 9.08
N ASN A 50 20.06 -9.50 9.64
CA ASN A 50 21.14 -8.63 9.21
C ASN A 50 21.01 -8.08 7.77
N ARG A 51 19.78 -7.92 7.26
CA ARG A 51 19.54 -7.26 5.97
C ARG A 51 19.39 -5.76 6.17
N PRO A 52 19.96 -4.93 5.30
CA PRO A 52 19.81 -3.48 5.40
C PRO A 52 18.35 -3.07 5.20
N ILE A 53 17.89 -2.15 6.04
CA ILE A 53 16.63 -1.42 5.86
C ILE A 53 17.03 -0.04 5.33
N PHE A 54 16.65 0.27 4.09
CA PHE A 54 17.01 1.52 3.45
C PHE A 54 15.96 2.61 3.69
N SER A 55 16.44 3.84 3.83
CA SER A 55 15.64 5.06 3.71
C SER A 55 16.12 5.90 2.54
N VAL A 56 15.19 6.52 1.83
CA VAL A 56 15.45 7.45 0.73
C VAL A 56 14.84 8.80 1.09
N ARG A 57 15.67 9.84 1.15
CA ARG A 57 15.21 11.21 1.38
C ARG A 57 15.42 12.07 0.14
N ILE A 58 14.43 12.88 -0.21
CA ILE A 58 14.51 13.82 -1.32
C ILE A 58 13.58 15.02 -1.08
N GLY A 59 13.96 16.16 -1.64
CA GLY A 59 13.23 17.43 -1.50
C GLY A 59 13.75 18.28 -0.34
N THR A 60 13.36 19.55 -0.38
CA THR A 60 13.83 20.59 0.54
C THR A 60 12.68 21.36 1.19
N GLY A 61 11.45 21.08 0.78
CA GLY A 61 10.28 21.79 1.27
C GLY A 61 9.93 21.47 2.71
N LYS A 62 9.18 22.39 3.32
CA LYS A 62 8.85 22.32 4.75
C LYS A 62 7.86 21.21 5.09
N LEU A 63 7.01 20.81 4.13
CA LEU A 63 6.02 19.77 4.35
C LEU A 63 6.69 18.39 4.32
N LYS A 64 6.78 17.73 5.46
CA LYS A 64 7.46 16.45 5.62
C LYS A 64 6.49 15.29 5.49
N ILE A 65 6.75 14.39 4.55
CA ILE A 65 5.90 13.22 4.31
C ILE A 65 6.74 11.95 4.50
N LEU A 66 6.33 11.13 5.46
CA LEU A 66 6.93 9.82 5.73
C LEU A 66 6.11 8.74 5.01
N LEU A 67 6.76 7.91 4.20
CA LEU A 67 6.14 6.79 3.51
C LEU A 67 6.88 5.50 3.87
N TRP A 68 6.16 4.41 4.09
CA TRP A 68 6.78 3.09 4.23
C TRP A 68 5.93 2.01 3.59
N SER A 69 6.58 1.02 2.99
CA SER A 69 5.95 -0.15 2.39
C SER A 69 6.60 -1.46 2.85
N GLN A 70 5.93 -2.57 2.54
CA GLN A 70 6.38 -3.92 2.88
C GLN A 70 6.80 -4.08 4.35
N MET A 71 6.03 -3.51 5.29
CA MET A 71 6.12 -3.94 6.68
C MET A 71 5.60 -5.37 6.85
N HIS A 72 4.65 -5.77 6.00
CA HIS A 72 4.42 -7.17 5.67
C HIS A 72 5.20 -7.53 4.41
N GLY A 73 6.04 -8.56 4.50
CA GLY A 73 6.99 -8.88 3.44
C GLY A 73 6.35 -9.28 2.11
N ASN A 74 5.19 -9.93 2.14
CA ASN A 74 4.47 -10.41 0.94
C ASN A 74 3.57 -9.35 0.25
N GLU A 75 3.68 -8.08 0.64
CA GLU A 75 2.85 -6.98 0.13
C GLU A 75 3.66 -6.00 -0.76
N SER A 76 4.26 -6.52 -1.82
CA SER A 76 5.21 -5.79 -2.69
C SER A 76 4.61 -4.72 -3.61
N THR A 77 3.28 -4.71 -3.83
CA THR A 77 2.66 -3.90 -4.88
C THR A 77 2.90 -2.41 -4.69
N THR A 78 2.82 -1.95 -3.44
CA THR A 78 3.08 -0.55 -3.08
C THR A 78 4.56 -0.19 -3.17
N THR A 79 5.47 -1.12 -2.88
CA THR A 79 6.91 -0.93 -3.12
C THR A 79 7.21 -0.71 -4.61
N LYS A 80 6.58 -1.47 -5.51
CA LYS A 80 6.71 -1.24 -6.96
C LYS A 80 6.27 0.17 -7.34
N SER A 81 5.14 0.62 -6.79
CA SER A 81 4.63 1.99 -7.01
C SER A 81 5.54 3.07 -6.43
N LEU A 82 6.27 2.80 -5.35
CA LEU A 82 7.31 3.71 -4.85
C LEU A 82 8.49 3.83 -5.80
N LEU A 83 8.89 2.75 -6.50
CA LEU A 83 9.94 2.84 -7.51
C LEU A 83 9.47 3.69 -8.70
N ASP A 84 8.21 3.53 -9.11
CA ASP A 84 7.59 4.40 -10.13
C ASP A 84 7.55 5.86 -9.67
N PHE A 85 7.29 6.09 -8.38
CA PHE A 85 7.31 7.41 -7.77
C PHE A 85 8.73 8.01 -7.75
N PHE A 86 9.77 7.25 -7.42
CA PHE A 86 11.15 7.71 -7.53
C PHE A 86 11.53 8.06 -8.97
N ASN A 87 11.13 7.23 -9.94
CA ASN A 87 11.31 7.51 -11.36
C ASN A 87 10.60 8.80 -11.81
N PHE A 88 9.40 9.06 -11.27
CA PHE A 88 8.72 10.33 -11.48
C PHE A 88 9.51 11.51 -10.88
N LEU A 89 9.99 11.39 -9.64
CA LEU A 89 10.76 12.44 -8.96
C LEU A 89 12.14 12.72 -9.57
N GLN A 90 12.65 11.87 -10.46
CA GLN A 90 13.85 12.14 -11.27
C GLN A 90 13.56 12.41 -12.75
N SER A 91 12.29 12.54 -13.12
CA SER A 91 11.89 12.66 -14.52
C SER A 91 12.33 13.99 -15.11
N LYS A 92 13.11 13.92 -16.19
CA LYS A 92 13.46 15.09 -17.02
C LYS A 92 12.27 15.61 -17.83
N THR A 93 11.28 14.76 -18.10
CA THR A 93 10.07 15.14 -18.86
C THR A 93 9.15 16.02 -18.02
N TYR A 94 9.06 15.75 -16.71
CA TYR A 94 8.18 16.46 -15.78
C TYR A 94 8.98 17.33 -14.79
N GLN A 95 10.12 17.86 -15.24
CA GLN A 95 11.10 18.52 -14.38
C GLN A 95 10.50 19.71 -13.62
N MET A 96 9.61 20.49 -14.24
CA MET A 96 9.01 21.66 -13.57
C MET A 96 8.07 21.25 -12.45
N GLU A 97 7.16 20.31 -12.73
CA GLU A 97 6.20 19.77 -11.75
C GLU A 97 6.92 19.10 -10.58
N VAL A 98 7.99 18.35 -10.88
CA VAL A 98 8.84 17.72 -9.88
C VAL A 98 9.59 18.75 -9.04
N SER A 99 10.16 19.80 -9.66
CA SER A 99 10.87 20.86 -8.92
C SER A 99 9.94 21.58 -7.95
N GLU A 100 8.74 21.99 -8.41
CA GLU A 100 7.74 22.62 -7.55
C GLU A 100 7.36 21.68 -6.39
N LEU A 101 7.18 20.40 -6.68
CA LEU A 101 6.84 19.41 -5.68
C LEU A 101 7.95 19.27 -4.61
N LEU A 102 9.22 19.17 -5.03
CA LEU A 102 10.37 19.02 -4.14
C LEU A 102 10.75 20.31 -3.39
N GLU A 103 10.33 21.48 -3.88
CA GLU A 103 10.43 22.75 -3.16
C GLU A 103 9.36 22.88 -2.05
N ARG A 104 8.22 22.19 -2.18
CA ARG A 104 7.12 22.22 -1.21
C ARG A 104 7.19 21.08 -0.21
N CYS A 105 7.71 19.92 -0.62
CA CYS A 105 7.80 18.72 0.19
C CYS A 105 9.24 18.26 0.45
N THR A 106 9.43 17.63 1.61
CA THR A 106 10.53 16.70 1.87
C THR A 106 9.92 15.32 2.08
N PHE A 107 10.32 14.36 1.25
CA PHE A 107 9.92 12.96 1.38
C PHE A 107 10.98 12.18 2.14
N LEU A 108 10.55 11.30 3.05
CA LEU A 108 11.38 10.25 3.61
C LEU A 108 10.66 8.92 3.42
N VAL A 109 11.27 8.03 2.65
CA VAL A 109 10.63 6.79 2.21
C VAL A 109 11.42 5.59 2.71
N LEU A 110 10.73 4.61 3.29
CA LEU A 110 11.25 3.26 3.56
C LEU A 110 10.61 2.28 2.58
N PRO A 111 11.24 1.97 1.43
CA PRO A 111 10.62 1.15 0.39
C PRO A 111 10.44 -0.32 0.78
N MET A 112 11.10 -0.78 1.83
CA MET A 112 10.94 -2.14 2.34
C MET A 112 11.34 -2.18 3.81
N LEU A 113 10.34 -2.11 4.70
CA LEU A 113 10.60 -2.12 6.15
C LEU A 113 10.98 -3.52 6.67
N ASN A 114 10.38 -4.57 6.10
CA ASN A 114 10.62 -5.97 6.48
C ASN A 114 11.34 -6.73 5.35
N PRO A 115 12.66 -6.51 5.15
CA PRO A 115 13.40 -7.20 4.09
C PRO A 115 13.51 -8.71 4.33
N ASP A 116 13.44 -9.17 5.58
CA ASP A 116 13.44 -10.60 5.91
C ASP A 116 12.14 -11.28 5.47
N GLY A 117 11.00 -10.67 5.81
CA GLY A 117 9.70 -11.14 5.39
C GLY A 117 9.56 -11.10 3.87
N SER A 118 10.06 -10.04 3.22
CA SER A 118 10.09 -9.93 1.76
C SER A 118 10.88 -11.08 1.14
N PHE A 119 12.11 -11.31 1.61
CA PHE A 119 12.97 -12.39 1.13
C PHE A 119 12.31 -13.78 1.22
N LEU A 120 11.50 -14.03 2.24
CA LEU A 120 10.78 -15.30 2.44
C LEU A 120 9.34 -15.31 1.90
N TRP A 121 8.84 -14.19 1.37
CA TRP A 121 7.44 -14.00 0.99
C TRP A 121 6.45 -14.28 2.14
N THR A 122 6.73 -13.74 3.32
CA THR A 122 5.91 -13.90 4.52
C THR A 122 5.34 -12.56 4.98
N ARG A 123 4.21 -12.62 5.69
CA ARG A 123 3.61 -11.43 6.31
C ARG A 123 4.46 -10.93 7.47
N THR A 124 4.94 -11.83 8.31
CA THR A 124 5.70 -11.54 9.53
C THR A 124 7.19 -11.32 9.23
N ASN A 125 7.97 -10.84 10.20
CA ASN A 125 9.43 -10.78 10.08
C ASN A 125 10.08 -12.15 10.39
N ALA A 126 11.41 -12.22 10.43
CA ALA A 126 12.11 -13.49 10.68
C ALA A 126 11.85 -14.14 12.06
N ASN A 127 11.30 -13.39 13.02
CA ASN A 127 10.90 -13.90 14.33
C ASN A 127 9.41 -14.25 14.40
N ASP A 128 8.73 -14.31 13.25
CA ASP A 128 7.29 -14.52 13.13
C ASP A 128 6.44 -13.45 13.86
N VAL A 129 6.95 -12.22 13.94
CA VAL A 129 6.23 -11.07 14.51
C VAL A 129 5.57 -10.25 13.39
N ASP A 130 4.27 -9.98 13.55
CA ASP A 130 3.57 -8.99 12.74
C ASP A 130 4.01 -7.59 13.20
N LEU A 131 4.84 -6.93 12.39
CA LEU A 131 5.36 -5.59 12.71
C LEU A 131 4.24 -4.55 12.89
N ASN A 132 3.08 -4.75 12.25
CA ASN A 132 1.90 -3.90 12.43
C ASN A 132 1.07 -4.30 13.67
N ARG A 133 1.66 -5.06 14.59
CA ARG A 133 1.15 -5.32 15.95
C ARG A 133 2.24 -5.08 17.02
N ASP A 134 3.37 -4.49 16.63
CA ASP A 134 4.54 -4.28 17.50
C ASP A 134 4.83 -2.79 17.77
N ALA A 135 3.91 -1.87 17.43
CA ALA A 135 4.15 -0.42 17.51
C ALA A 135 4.38 0.11 18.93
N GLN A 136 3.85 -0.58 19.96
CA GLN A 136 4.02 -0.21 21.36
C GLN A 136 5.20 -0.95 22.00
N LYS A 137 5.27 -2.27 21.79
CA LYS A 137 6.30 -3.12 22.39
C LYS A 137 7.67 -2.84 21.78
N LEU A 138 7.72 -2.47 20.50
CA LEU A 138 8.95 -2.20 19.75
C LEU A 138 9.98 -3.31 19.97
N SER A 139 9.53 -4.56 19.90
CA SER A 139 10.38 -5.71 20.19
C SER A 139 11.34 -6.03 19.05
N GLN A 140 10.97 -5.67 17.82
CA GLN A 140 11.73 -5.99 16.62
C GLN A 140 12.64 -4.83 16.18
N PRO A 141 13.82 -5.11 15.59
CA PRO A 141 14.69 -4.06 15.09
C PRO A 141 14.02 -3.23 13.99
N GLU A 142 13.21 -3.83 13.11
CA GLU A 142 12.44 -3.14 12.07
C GLU A 142 11.46 -2.12 12.69
N SER A 143 10.71 -2.53 13.73
CA SER A 143 9.78 -1.66 14.46
C SER A 143 10.51 -0.47 15.10
N LYS A 144 11.67 -0.72 15.72
CA LYS A 144 12.51 0.34 16.33
C LYS A 144 13.03 1.31 15.28
N THR A 145 13.45 0.83 14.11
CA THR A 145 13.89 1.67 13.00
C THR A 145 12.78 2.60 12.54
N LEU A 146 11.58 2.09 12.26
CA LEU A 146 10.46 2.94 11.85
C LEU A 146 10.11 3.97 12.93
N ARG A 147 10.06 3.54 14.20
CA ARG A 147 9.76 4.43 15.32
C ARG A 147 10.81 5.55 15.46
N SER A 148 12.09 5.20 15.40
CA SER A 148 13.18 6.18 15.48
C SER A 148 13.10 7.20 14.34
N ILE A 149 12.75 6.76 13.12
CA ILE A 149 12.56 7.67 11.99
C ILE A 149 11.38 8.61 12.24
N PHE A 150 10.24 8.08 12.67
CA PHE A 150 9.08 8.90 12.99
C PHE A 150 9.42 9.98 14.02
N ASP A 151 10.06 9.60 15.13
CA ASP A 151 10.42 10.51 16.22
C ASP A 151 11.46 11.58 15.80
N THR A 152 12.39 11.24 14.91
CA THR A 152 13.48 12.15 14.49
C THR A 152 13.13 13.01 13.28
N PHE A 153 12.42 12.44 12.30
CA PHE A 153 11.99 13.16 11.10
C PHE A 153 10.86 14.15 11.43
N MET A 154 9.99 13.78 12.38
CA MET A 154 8.79 14.54 12.77
C MET A 154 7.93 14.89 11.53
N PRO A 155 7.32 13.88 10.89
CA PRO A 155 6.53 14.09 9.68
C PRO A 155 5.25 14.89 9.94
N ASP A 156 4.81 15.65 8.94
CA ASP A 156 3.49 16.29 8.91
C ASP A 156 2.40 15.32 8.42
N TYR A 157 2.77 14.34 7.57
CA TYR A 157 1.90 13.28 7.06
C TYR A 157 2.63 11.94 6.98
N CYS A 158 1.87 10.86 7.19
CA CYS A 158 2.35 9.48 7.13
C CYS A 158 1.52 8.66 6.13
N PHE A 159 2.16 7.99 5.17
CA PHE A 159 1.49 7.03 4.28
C PHE A 159 1.97 5.62 4.60
N ASN A 160 1.06 4.82 5.14
CA ASN A 160 1.27 3.41 5.45
C ASN A 160 0.85 2.56 4.24
N LEU A 161 1.81 1.98 3.52
CA LEU A 161 1.56 1.38 2.22
C LEU A 161 1.52 -0.15 2.27
N HIS A 162 0.31 -0.69 2.26
CA HIS A 162 0.00 -2.11 2.37
C HIS A 162 -0.62 -2.72 1.10
N GLY A 163 -0.77 -4.03 1.12
CA GLY A 163 -1.60 -4.78 0.17
C GLY A 163 -2.64 -5.63 0.88
N GLN A 164 -3.84 -5.71 0.32
CA GLN A 164 -4.90 -6.57 0.83
C GLN A 164 -5.00 -7.86 0.01
N ARG A 165 -5.64 -8.89 0.57
CA ARG A 165 -5.91 -10.15 -0.12
C ARG A 165 -7.01 -9.98 -1.17
N THR A 166 -7.17 -10.97 -2.05
CA THR A 166 -8.21 -11.01 -3.10
C THR A 166 -9.63 -11.24 -2.54
N ILE A 167 -9.80 -11.33 -1.23
CA ILE A 167 -11.09 -11.62 -0.60
C ILE A 167 -12.03 -10.41 -0.45
N TYR A 168 -11.57 -9.20 -0.82
CA TYR A 168 -12.29 -7.96 -0.54
C TYR A 168 -13.09 -7.43 -1.74
N GLY A 169 -14.34 -7.02 -1.49
CA GLY A 169 -15.20 -6.34 -2.45
C GLY A 169 -16.41 -5.67 -1.81
N PHE A 170 -17.40 -5.30 -2.62
CA PHE A 170 -18.60 -4.58 -2.17
C PHE A 170 -19.84 -5.42 -2.41
N GLU A 171 -20.54 -5.80 -1.34
CA GLU A 171 -21.67 -6.72 -1.45
C GLU A 171 -22.85 -6.17 -2.23
N ASP A 172 -23.10 -4.87 -2.12
CA ASP A 172 -24.24 -4.21 -2.76
C ASP A 172 -24.10 -4.13 -4.28
N THR A 173 -22.86 -4.12 -4.78
CA THR A 173 -22.57 -3.93 -6.21
C THR A 173 -21.95 -5.17 -6.87
N GLY A 174 -21.43 -6.11 -6.08
CA GLY A 174 -20.68 -7.25 -6.61
C GLY A 174 -19.42 -6.82 -7.37
N LYS A 175 -18.81 -5.69 -7.00
CA LYS A 175 -17.53 -5.21 -7.55
C LYS A 175 -16.38 -5.53 -6.59
N PRO A 176 -15.19 -5.87 -7.10
CA PRO A 176 -14.02 -6.10 -6.26
C PRO A 176 -13.42 -4.78 -5.77
N SER A 177 -12.76 -4.84 -4.61
CA SER A 177 -11.98 -3.72 -4.07
C SER A 177 -10.59 -3.72 -4.71
N ILE A 178 -10.39 -2.79 -5.64
CA ILE A 178 -9.10 -2.56 -6.32
C ILE A 178 -8.18 -1.74 -5.42
N LEU A 179 -8.73 -0.74 -4.74
CA LEU A 179 -8.06 0.00 -3.70
C LEU A 179 -8.96 0.07 -2.47
N SER A 180 -8.36 0.13 -1.30
CA SER A 180 -9.05 0.65 -0.13
C SER A 180 -8.12 1.52 0.70
N PHE A 181 -8.73 2.37 1.52
CA PHE A 181 -8.02 3.35 2.33
C PHE A 181 -8.59 3.38 3.74
N LEU A 182 -7.80 3.86 4.69
CA LEU A 182 -8.28 4.13 6.03
C LEU A 182 -7.55 5.34 6.60
N ALA A 183 -8.32 6.25 7.21
CA ALA A 183 -7.81 7.21 8.18
C ALA A 183 -7.91 6.50 9.54
N PRO A 184 -6.79 5.95 10.08
CA PRO A 184 -6.82 5.09 11.26
C PRO A 184 -7.53 5.77 12.43
N SER A 185 -8.07 4.98 13.35
CA SER A 185 -8.65 5.54 14.56
C SER A 185 -7.53 6.05 15.47
N ALA A 186 -7.70 7.24 16.03
CA ALA A 186 -6.75 7.81 17.00
C ALA A 186 -7.01 7.31 18.43
N SER A 187 -8.18 6.72 18.67
CA SER A 187 -8.65 6.27 19.97
C SER A 187 -9.70 5.17 19.81
N ALA A 188 -10.03 4.50 20.93
CA ALA A 188 -11.10 3.49 20.96
C ALA A 188 -12.48 4.06 20.63
N ASP A 189 -12.70 5.35 20.89
CA ASP A 189 -13.95 6.06 20.61
C ASP A 189 -14.13 6.37 19.11
N ARG A 190 -13.08 6.15 18.31
CA ARG A 190 -13.06 6.43 16.86
C ARG A 190 -13.51 7.86 16.54
N ASP A 191 -13.06 8.80 17.35
CA ASP A 191 -13.28 10.23 17.12
C ASP A 191 -12.45 10.76 15.94
N TYR A 192 -12.72 12.01 15.56
CA TYR A 192 -12.02 12.71 14.48
C TYR A 192 -11.22 13.90 15.03
N PRO A 193 -10.09 13.66 15.72
CA PRO A 193 -9.15 14.73 16.02
C PRO A 193 -8.59 15.32 14.73
N LEU A 194 -7.93 16.48 14.82
CA LEU A 194 -7.39 17.19 13.65
C LEU A 194 -6.54 16.28 12.75
N SER A 195 -5.74 15.40 13.36
CA SER A 195 -4.92 14.44 12.64
C SER A 195 -5.76 13.52 11.73
N ARG A 196 -6.85 12.96 12.27
CA ARG A 196 -7.70 12.00 11.52
C ARG A 196 -8.57 12.71 10.51
N LYS A 197 -9.04 13.93 10.82
CA LYS A 197 -9.73 14.80 9.85
C LYS A 197 -8.85 15.05 8.63
N ARG A 198 -7.60 15.47 8.82
CA ARG A 198 -6.67 15.68 7.69
C ARG A 198 -6.45 14.41 6.87
N ALA A 199 -6.23 13.26 7.51
CA ALA A 199 -6.12 11.99 6.81
C ALA A 199 -7.38 11.64 6.00
N SER A 200 -8.57 11.86 6.56
CA SER A 200 -9.84 11.66 5.86
C SER A 200 -9.99 12.57 4.64
N TYR A 201 -9.50 13.82 4.70
CA TYR A 201 -9.54 14.74 3.57
C TYR A 201 -8.63 14.30 2.42
N LEU A 202 -7.44 13.78 2.73
CA LEU A 202 -6.57 13.16 1.73
C LEU A 202 -7.28 12.00 1.03
N ILE A 203 -7.93 11.12 1.80
CA ILE A 203 -8.65 9.97 1.23
C ILE A 203 -9.84 10.41 0.39
N THR A 204 -10.61 11.40 0.84
CA THR A 204 -11.71 11.98 0.07
C THR A 204 -11.22 12.55 -1.26
N HIS A 205 -10.08 13.24 -1.25
CA HIS A 205 -9.45 13.73 -2.49
C HIS A 205 -9.11 12.59 -3.45
N ILE A 206 -8.39 11.57 -2.96
CA ILE A 206 -8.00 10.40 -3.76
C ILE A 206 -9.24 9.71 -4.34
N TYR A 207 -10.25 9.45 -3.50
CA TYR A 207 -11.50 8.81 -3.90
C TYR A 207 -12.20 9.57 -5.01
N ARG A 208 -12.39 10.89 -4.85
CA ARG A 208 -13.05 11.74 -5.86
C ARG A 208 -12.26 11.81 -7.16
N SER A 209 -10.94 11.94 -7.07
CA SER A 209 -10.06 12.08 -8.23
C SER A 209 -9.91 10.81 -9.07
N LEU A 210 -10.24 9.64 -8.50
CA LEU A 210 -10.16 8.35 -9.20
C LEU A 210 -11.51 7.82 -9.68
N GLN A 211 -12.62 8.53 -9.50
CA GLN A 211 -13.95 8.01 -9.86
C GLN A 211 -14.09 7.70 -11.36
N ASP A 212 -13.47 8.49 -12.23
CA ASP A 212 -13.56 8.27 -13.69
C ASP A 212 -13.00 6.89 -14.11
N GLU A 213 -12.05 6.33 -13.34
CA GLU A 213 -11.38 5.06 -13.64
C GLU A 213 -11.83 3.91 -12.72
N LEU A 214 -12.17 4.20 -11.47
CA LEU A 214 -12.38 3.21 -10.41
C LEU A 214 -13.71 3.36 -9.66
N ALA A 215 -14.73 3.96 -10.29
CA ALA A 215 -16.06 4.07 -9.71
C ALA A 215 -16.59 2.72 -9.18
N GLY A 216 -16.87 2.66 -7.88
CA GLY A 216 -17.34 1.45 -7.19
C GLY A 216 -16.27 0.38 -6.91
N HIS A 217 -15.00 0.68 -7.09
CA HIS A 217 -13.87 -0.21 -6.80
C HIS A 217 -12.93 0.30 -5.69
N ILE A 218 -13.27 1.45 -5.09
CA ILE A 218 -12.54 2.08 -3.99
C ILE A 218 -13.44 2.08 -2.75
N GLY A 219 -12.87 1.75 -1.60
CA GLY A 219 -13.62 1.75 -0.34
C GLY A 219 -12.78 2.02 0.89
N LEU A 220 -13.45 2.02 2.04
CA LEU A 220 -12.83 2.13 3.35
C LEU A 220 -12.53 0.75 3.95
N TYR A 221 -11.35 0.63 4.56
CA TYR A 221 -10.98 -0.49 5.40
C TYR A 221 -11.62 -0.36 6.79
N ASP A 222 -11.70 -1.47 7.54
CA ASP A 222 -12.19 -1.47 8.92
C ASP A 222 -11.35 -0.55 9.81
N ASP A 223 -12.02 0.30 10.59
CA ASP A 223 -11.40 1.32 11.44
C ASP A 223 -11.32 0.90 12.92
N GLY A 224 -11.36 -0.41 13.20
CA GLY A 224 -11.19 -0.95 14.55
C GLY A 224 -9.88 -0.51 15.19
N PHE A 225 -9.99 0.29 16.26
CA PHE A 225 -8.82 0.80 16.96
C PHE A 225 -8.00 -0.32 17.61
N ASN A 226 -6.70 -0.32 17.32
CA ASN A 226 -5.72 -1.15 17.97
C ASN A 226 -4.42 -0.36 18.08
N ARG A 227 -4.12 0.11 19.29
CA ARG A 227 -2.91 0.87 19.61
C ARG A 227 -1.60 0.14 19.26
N ASN A 228 -1.63 -1.18 19.05
CA ASN A 228 -0.45 -1.93 18.62
C ASN A 228 -0.18 -1.83 17.10
N CYS A 229 -1.14 -1.33 16.33
CA CYS A 229 -0.96 -0.98 14.92
C CYS A 229 -0.17 0.31 14.78
N VAL A 230 0.71 0.38 13.78
CA VAL A 230 1.55 1.54 13.52
C VAL A 230 0.69 2.73 13.09
N GLY A 231 -0.29 2.50 12.21
CA GLY A 231 -1.20 3.54 11.71
C GLY A 231 -1.92 4.26 12.85
N ASP A 232 -2.59 3.49 13.71
CA ASP A 232 -3.30 3.99 14.90
C ASP A 232 -2.34 4.71 15.86
N THR A 233 -1.13 4.16 16.09
CA THR A 233 -0.14 4.78 16.98
C THR A 233 0.30 6.17 16.48
N PHE A 234 0.58 6.31 15.18
CA PHE A 234 1.02 7.60 14.62
C PHE A 234 -0.14 8.58 14.52
N GLN A 235 -1.34 8.08 14.25
CA GLN A 235 -2.56 8.87 14.26
C GLN A 235 -2.90 9.41 15.65
N GLU A 236 -2.78 8.58 16.69
CA GLU A 236 -2.91 8.92 18.10
C GLU A 236 -1.84 9.94 18.53
N ALA A 237 -0.61 9.80 18.02
CA ALA A 237 0.48 10.78 18.22
C ALA A 237 0.21 12.14 17.55
N GLY A 238 -0.93 12.32 16.89
CA GLY A 238 -1.35 13.59 16.30
C GLY A 238 -0.86 13.81 14.88
N VAL A 239 -0.25 12.82 14.23
CA VAL A 239 0.21 12.92 12.85
C VAL A 239 -0.81 12.28 11.89
N PRO A 240 -1.38 13.04 10.94
CA PRO A 240 -2.25 12.50 9.91
C PRO A 240 -1.64 11.29 9.20
N THR A 241 -2.26 10.12 9.37
CA THR A 241 -1.77 8.87 8.79
C THR A 241 -2.83 8.29 7.86
N VAL A 242 -2.43 7.88 6.66
CA VAL A 242 -3.31 7.24 5.67
C VAL A 242 -2.80 5.83 5.41
N LEU A 243 -3.66 4.84 5.61
CA LEU A 243 -3.45 3.47 5.15
C LEU A 243 -3.87 3.38 3.68
N PHE A 244 -2.98 2.82 2.87
CA PHE A 244 -3.23 2.42 1.49
C PHE A 244 -3.24 0.90 1.43
N GLU A 245 -4.28 0.32 0.84
CA GLU A 245 -4.37 -1.12 0.61
C GLU A 245 -4.49 -1.41 -0.88
N ALA A 246 -3.41 -1.95 -1.45
CA ALA A 246 -3.39 -2.42 -2.82
C ALA A 246 -4.22 -3.71 -2.94
N GLY A 247 -5.39 -3.62 -3.56
CA GLY A 247 -6.31 -4.73 -3.79
C GLY A 247 -5.99 -5.56 -5.03
N HIS A 248 -7.05 -6.09 -5.63
CA HIS A 248 -6.94 -6.93 -6.82
C HIS A 248 -7.80 -6.38 -7.94
N PHE A 249 -7.15 -6.10 -9.06
CA PHE A 249 -7.80 -5.79 -10.32
C PHE A 249 -8.15 -7.12 -11.02
N PRO A 250 -9.37 -7.30 -11.56
CA PRO A 250 -9.74 -8.53 -12.25
C PRO A 250 -8.70 -9.00 -13.25
N ASP A 251 -8.37 -10.29 -13.23
CA ASP A 251 -7.39 -10.95 -14.11
C ASP A 251 -5.93 -10.47 -13.99
N ASP A 252 -5.58 -9.71 -12.94
CA ASP A 252 -4.25 -9.16 -12.73
C ASP A 252 -3.61 -9.67 -11.42
N TYR A 253 -3.28 -10.96 -11.39
CA TYR A 253 -2.61 -11.59 -10.24
C TYR A 253 -1.18 -11.08 -10.02
N ALA A 254 -0.55 -10.46 -11.04
CA ALA A 254 0.70 -9.73 -10.92
C ALA A 254 0.55 -8.36 -10.23
N ARG A 255 -0.68 -7.84 -10.12
CA ARG A 255 -1.05 -6.53 -9.57
C ARG A 255 -0.39 -5.35 -10.28
N GLU A 256 -0.22 -5.42 -11.59
CA GLU A 256 0.34 -4.33 -12.40
C GLU A 256 -0.66 -3.19 -12.64
N ASN A 257 -1.95 -3.49 -12.81
CA ASN A 257 -3.02 -2.49 -12.88
C ASN A 257 -3.26 -1.85 -11.52
N THR A 258 -3.22 -2.63 -10.44
CA THR A 258 -3.34 -2.06 -9.08
C THR A 258 -2.16 -1.15 -8.76
N ARG A 259 -0.92 -1.56 -9.08
CA ARG A 259 0.30 -0.73 -8.96
C ARG A 259 0.14 0.65 -9.61
N LYS A 260 -0.45 0.72 -10.80
CA LYS A 260 -0.75 1.98 -11.52
C LYS A 260 -1.63 2.91 -10.69
N TYR A 261 -2.73 2.40 -10.15
CA TYR A 261 -3.66 3.24 -9.37
C TYR A 261 -3.13 3.57 -7.97
N VAL A 262 -2.27 2.74 -7.39
CA VAL A 262 -1.50 3.10 -6.17
C VAL A 262 -0.59 4.28 -6.46
N PHE A 263 0.15 4.28 -7.57
CA PHE A 263 0.98 5.43 -7.98
C PHE A 263 0.13 6.70 -8.12
N CYS A 264 -1.00 6.65 -8.84
CA CYS A 264 -1.89 7.80 -8.96
C CYS A 264 -2.41 8.27 -7.59
N SER A 265 -2.74 7.33 -6.69
CA SER A 265 -3.20 7.64 -5.34
C SER A 265 -2.13 8.34 -4.50
N LEU A 266 -0.86 7.95 -4.63
CA LEU A 266 0.25 8.65 -3.97
C LEU A 266 0.34 10.11 -4.44
N ILE A 267 0.27 10.34 -5.75
CA ILE A 267 0.31 11.71 -6.29
C ILE A 267 -0.88 12.54 -5.80
N TYR A 268 -2.09 11.98 -5.79
CA TYR A 268 -3.26 12.68 -5.26
C TYR A 268 -3.20 12.92 -3.75
N ALA A 269 -2.65 11.98 -2.98
CA ALA A 269 -2.44 12.18 -1.55
C ALA A 269 -1.48 13.35 -1.28
N VAL A 270 -0.42 13.44 -2.08
CA VAL A 270 0.56 14.53 -2.01
C VAL A 270 -0.07 15.86 -2.46
N GLU A 271 -0.81 15.87 -3.57
CA GLU A 271 -1.59 17.04 -4.03
C GLU A 271 -2.53 17.54 -2.91
N ALA A 272 -3.23 16.62 -2.24
CA ALA A 272 -4.11 16.91 -1.12
C ALA A 272 -3.39 17.42 0.13
N ALA A 273 -2.21 16.89 0.46
CA ALA A 273 -1.41 17.33 1.60
C ALA A 273 -0.86 18.74 1.40
N ILE A 274 -0.58 19.10 0.15
CA ILE A 274 0.02 20.36 -0.28
C ILE A 274 -1.04 21.46 -0.48
N GLY A 275 -2.22 21.09 -0.97
CA GLY A 275 -3.31 22.00 -1.29
C GLY A 275 -4.24 22.27 -0.12
N GLU A 276 -5.15 23.21 -0.31
CA GLU A 276 -6.25 23.47 0.61
C GLU A 276 -7.54 22.96 -0.04
N PHE A 277 -8.08 21.88 0.52
CA PHE A 277 -9.34 21.30 0.07
C PHE A 277 -10.41 21.43 1.14
N ASN A 278 -11.60 21.87 0.73
CA ASN A 278 -12.75 22.01 1.62
C ASN A 278 -13.57 20.71 1.65
N TYR A 279 -12.97 19.65 2.18
CA TYR A 279 -13.67 18.38 2.44
C TYR A 279 -14.16 18.32 3.89
N SER A 280 -15.20 17.53 4.11
CA SER A 280 -15.75 17.27 5.44
C SER A 280 -15.54 15.81 5.87
N VAL A 281 -15.83 15.51 7.14
CA VAL A 281 -15.78 14.11 7.63
C VAL A 281 -16.89 13.29 6.98
N GLU A 282 -18.04 13.91 6.75
CA GLU A 282 -19.19 13.30 6.08
C GLU A 282 -18.85 12.89 4.64
N ASP A 283 -18.03 13.67 3.93
CA ASP A 283 -17.54 13.28 2.60
C ASP A 283 -16.73 11.98 2.63
N TYR A 284 -15.94 11.77 3.69
CA TYR A 284 -15.16 10.55 3.90
C TYR A 284 -16.05 9.38 4.32
N GLU A 285 -16.97 9.59 5.26
CA GLU A 285 -17.90 8.57 5.74
C GLU A 285 -18.87 8.08 4.65
N ALA A 286 -19.11 8.90 3.62
CA ALA A 286 -19.89 8.52 2.44
C ALA A 286 -19.15 7.53 1.51
N ILE A 287 -17.84 7.31 1.69
CA ILE A 287 -17.09 6.32 0.91
C ILE A 287 -17.53 4.90 1.35
N PRO A 288 -17.89 4.01 0.40
CA PRO A 288 -18.36 2.66 0.75
C PRO A 288 -17.33 1.87 1.55
N LYS A 289 -17.78 1.12 2.56
CA LYS A 289 -16.93 0.13 3.25
C LYS A 289 -16.91 -1.17 2.44
N HIS A 290 -15.74 -1.77 2.27
CA HIS A 290 -15.65 -3.08 1.65
C HIS A 290 -15.85 -4.22 2.68
N SER A 291 -16.05 -5.44 2.21
CA SER A 291 -16.19 -6.64 3.05
C SER A 291 -15.46 -7.83 2.45
N LYS A 292 -15.26 -8.88 3.25
CA LYS A 292 -14.64 -10.15 2.85
C LYS A 292 -15.63 -11.03 2.08
N CYS A 293 -16.09 -10.56 0.93
CA CYS A 293 -17.13 -11.21 0.12
C CYS A 293 -16.65 -11.84 -1.19
N TYR A 294 -15.35 -11.75 -1.48
CA TYR A 294 -14.74 -12.32 -2.69
C TYR A 294 -13.96 -13.61 -2.42
N CYS A 295 -13.82 -14.41 -3.47
CA CYS A 295 -12.83 -15.47 -3.59
C CYS A 295 -12.11 -15.33 -4.95
N ASP A 296 -11.02 -16.07 -5.14
CA ASP A 296 -10.29 -16.05 -6.42
C ASP A 296 -11.11 -16.67 -7.55
N VAL A 297 -11.69 -17.85 -7.30
CA VAL A 297 -12.43 -18.61 -8.29
C VAL A 297 -13.66 -19.30 -7.70
N HIS A 298 -14.80 -19.24 -8.37
CA HIS A 298 -15.89 -20.20 -8.17
C HIS A 298 -15.64 -21.43 -9.04
N LEU A 299 -15.25 -22.55 -8.41
CA LEU A 299 -15.09 -23.84 -9.11
C LEU A 299 -16.47 -24.47 -9.32
N LYS A 300 -16.85 -24.68 -10.58
CA LYS A 300 -18.11 -25.31 -10.99
C LYS A 300 -18.08 -26.80 -10.67
N LEU A 301 -19.03 -27.25 -9.87
CA LEU A 301 -19.25 -28.66 -9.54
C LEU A 301 -20.52 -29.16 -10.24
N LYS A 302 -20.78 -30.48 -10.18
CA LYS A 302 -22.03 -31.04 -10.72
C LYS A 302 -23.27 -30.44 -10.04
N GLU A 303 -23.15 -30.15 -8.75
CA GLU A 303 -24.19 -29.51 -7.94
C GLU A 303 -23.57 -28.28 -7.24
N GLY A 304 -23.87 -27.09 -7.77
CA GLY A 304 -23.42 -25.82 -7.19
C GLY A 304 -21.98 -25.43 -7.56
N GLN A 305 -21.40 -24.57 -6.72
CA GLN A 305 -20.07 -24.01 -6.89
C GLN A 305 -19.32 -24.01 -5.56
N MET A 306 -17.99 -24.09 -5.62
CA MET A 306 -17.11 -24.04 -4.45
C MET A 306 -16.20 -22.81 -4.55
N PRO A 307 -16.19 -21.92 -3.54
CA PRO A 307 -15.28 -20.78 -3.51
C PRO A 307 -13.85 -21.24 -3.23
N MET A 308 -12.94 -20.83 -4.11
CA MET A 308 -11.53 -21.18 -4.08
C MET A 308 -10.68 -19.93 -3.89
N TYR A 309 -9.58 -20.10 -3.18
CA TYR A 309 -8.57 -19.09 -2.91
C TYR A 309 -7.20 -19.59 -3.38
N PHE A 310 -6.34 -18.71 -3.86
CA PHE A 310 -4.97 -19.07 -4.20
C PHE A 310 -4.03 -18.78 -3.04
N LEU A 311 -3.48 -19.83 -2.45
CA LEU A 311 -2.40 -19.72 -1.50
C LEU A 311 -1.11 -19.32 -2.24
N GLU A 312 -0.54 -18.20 -1.83
CA GLU A 312 0.72 -17.69 -2.39
C GLU A 312 1.91 -18.30 -1.65
N THR A 313 2.83 -18.95 -2.37
CA THR A 313 4.08 -19.49 -1.82
C THR A 313 5.26 -19.08 -2.69
N LYS A 314 6.43 -18.86 -2.05
CA LYS A 314 7.64 -18.50 -2.77
C LYS A 314 8.20 -19.71 -3.52
N ASP A 315 8.58 -19.52 -4.79
CA ASP A 315 9.22 -20.54 -5.62
C ASP A 315 10.35 -19.89 -6.45
N GLY A 316 11.56 -19.90 -5.89
CA GLY A 316 12.70 -19.14 -6.43
C GLY A 316 12.43 -17.64 -6.39
N ASP A 317 12.47 -17.00 -7.55
CA ASP A 317 12.16 -15.57 -7.75
C ASP A 317 10.71 -15.34 -8.25
N THR A 318 9.89 -16.39 -8.25
CA THR A 318 8.46 -16.33 -8.63
C THR A 318 7.57 -16.64 -7.43
N ILE A 319 6.30 -16.27 -7.53
CA ILE A 319 5.27 -16.65 -6.56
C ILE A 319 4.36 -17.69 -7.21
N ARG A 320 4.26 -18.84 -6.56
CA ARG A 320 3.36 -19.92 -6.93
C ARG A 320 2.01 -19.72 -6.25
N PHE A 321 0.95 -19.90 -7.03
CA PHE A 321 -0.45 -19.79 -6.63
C PHE A 321 -1.06 -21.18 -6.64
N ASP A 322 -1.33 -21.74 -5.46
CA ASP A 322 -1.94 -23.06 -5.32
C ASP A 322 -3.41 -22.93 -4.92
N PRO A 323 -4.36 -23.52 -5.67
CA PRO A 323 -5.77 -23.43 -5.34
C PRO A 323 -6.07 -24.22 -4.07
N ILE A 324 -6.69 -23.57 -3.10
CA ILE A 324 -7.24 -24.16 -1.89
C ILE A 324 -8.70 -23.74 -1.73
N VAL A 325 -9.47 -24.50 -0.95
CA VAL A 325 -10.83 -24.08 -0.59
C VAL A 325 -10.75 -22.81 0.25
N LEU A 326 -11.59 -21.82 -0.05
CA LEU A 326 -11.67 -20.61 0.78
C LEU A 326 -12.18 -21.01 2.17
N ALA A 327 -11.38 -20.74 3.20
CA ALA A 327 -11.79 -20.97 4.58
C ALA A 327 -12.87 -19.98 5.02
N GLU A 328 -13.85 -20.44 5.80
CA GLU A 328 -15.02 -19.64 6.21
C GLU A 328 -14.64 -18.38 7.00
N ASP A 329 -13.54 -18.42 7.76
CA ASP A 329 -13.02 -17.29 8.53
C ASP A 329 -12.32 -16.23 7.66
N LEU A 330 -11.90 -16.61 6.45
CA LEU A 330 -11.31 -15.69 5.48
C LEU A 330 -12.36 -14.87 4.76
N GLY A 331 -13.53 -15.41 4.47
CA GLY A 331 -14.60 -14.66 3.80
C GLY A 331 -15.74 -15.53 3.31
N THR A 332 -16.81 -14.88 2.86
CA THR A 332 -18.02 -15.57 2.41
C THR A 332 -17.88 -16.17 1.02
N GLY A 333 -16.93 -15.69 0.21
CA GLY A 333 -16.76 -16.12 -1.18
C GLY A 333 -18.03 -15.96 -2.02
N LYS A 334 -18.88 -14.97 -1.68
CA LYS A 334 -20.15 -14.68 -2.38
C LYS A 334 -19.93 -14.32 -3.85
N PHE A 335 -18.85 -13.60 -4.14
CA PHE A 335 -18.42 -13.23 -5.48
C PHE A 335 -17.05 -13.86 -5.79
N SER A 336 -16.72 -13.95 -7.07
CA SER A 336 -15.42 -14.43 -7.53
C SER A 336 -14.88 -13.55 -8.65
N TYR A 337 -13.57 -13.58 -8.88
CA TYR A 337 -13.00 -12.93 -10.07
C TYR A 337 -13.17 -13.77 -11.32
N ARG A 338 -13.30 -15.09 -11.16
CA ARG A 338 -13.45 -16.06 -12.25
C ARG A 338 -14.38 -17.20 -11.86
N GLU A 339 -15.05 -17.75 -12.86
CA GLU A 339 -15.69 -19.06 -12.76
C GLU A 339 -14.94 -20.07 -13.62
N MET A 340 -14.60 -21.24 -13.08
CA MET A 340 -13.81 -22.25 -13.80
C MET A 340 -14.36 -23.66 -13.59
N ASN A 341 -14.15 -24.56 -14.55
CA ASN A 341 -14.51 -25.98 -14.44
C ASN A 341 -13.36 -26.83 -13.86
N THR A 342 -12.12 -26.35 -13.98
CA THR A 342 -10.91 -27.00 -13.48
C THR A 342 -9.96 -25.93 -12.95
N LEU A 343 -9.10 -26.31 -12.01
CA LEU A 343 -8.11 -25.43 -11.41
C LEU A 343 -6.75 -26.12 -11.38
N THR A 344 -5.73 -25.34 -11.71
CA THR A 344 -4.33 -25.77 -11.68
C THR A 344 -3.49 -24.67 -11.05
N SER A 345 -2.43 -25.06 -10.36
CA SER A 345 -1.45 -24.10 -9.86
C SER A 345 -0.75 -23.38 -11.01
N PHE A 346 -0.34 -22.14 -10.76
CA PHE A 346 0.45 -21.34 -11.71
C PHE A 346 1.51 -20.53 -10.97
N LYS A 347 2.43 -19.91 -11.72
CA LYS A 347 3.48 -19.05 -11.18
C LYS A 347 3.46 -17.69 -11.87
N ILE A 348 3.79 -16.65 -11.11
CA ILE A 348 3.97 -15.28 -11.60
C ILE A 348 5.31 -14.74 -11.12
#